data_AF-A0A925D6A2-F1
#
_entry.id   AF-A0A925D6A2-F1
#
_cell.length_a   1.000
_cell.length_b   1.000
_cell.length_c   1.000
_cell.angle_alpha   90.00
_cell.angle_beta   90.00
_cell.angle_gamma   90.00
#
_symmetry.space_group_name_H-M   'P 1'
#
loop_
_entity.id
_entity.type
_entity.pdbx_description
1 polymer ?
#
loop_
_entity_poly.entity_id
_entity_poly.type
_entity_poly.pdbx_seq_one_letter_code
_entity_poly.pdbx_strand_id
1 'polypeptide(L)' 'MNCPAAIRLENLSHSYGRRQALCELSLEILPGEIFVFLGPNGGG' A
#
# COMPACT_ATOMS: atom_id res chain seq x y z
N MET A 1 -24.47 0.43 -4.30
CA MET A 1 -23.56 0.08 -5.42
C MET A 1 -22.22 -0.25 -4.81
N ASN A 2 -21.79 -1.51 -4.90
CA ASN A 2 -20.46 -1.92 -4.42
C ASN A 2 -19.47 -1.58 -5.53
N CYS A 3 -18.89 -0.37 -5.50
CA CYS A 3 -17.87 0.01 -6.46
C CYS A 3 -16.58 -0.73 -6.05
N PRO A 4 -15.99 -1.58 -6.90
CA PRO A 4 -14.73 -2.22 -6.57
C PRO A 4 -13.66 -1.15 -6.32
N ALA A 5 -12.75 -1.42 -5.39
CA ALA A 5 -11.60 -0.55 -5.16
C ALA A 5 -10.82 -0.36 -6.46
N ALA A 6 -10.41 0.89 -6.74
CA ALA A 6 -9.61 1.22 -7.92
C ALA A 6 -8.17 0.72 -7.77
N ILE A 7 -7.67 0.71 -6.53
CA ILE A 7 -6.39 0.11 -6.15
C ILE A 7 -6.65 -0.81 -4.97
N ARG A 8 -6.11 -2.03 -5.03
CA ARG A 8 -6.18 -3.00 -3.93
C ARG A 8 -4.84 -3.70 -3.78
N LEU A 9 -4.33 -3.68 -2.56
CA LEU A 9 -3.14 -4.40 -2.10
C LEU A 9 -3.58 -5.38 -1.03
N GLU A 10 -3.12 -6.63 -1.11
CA GLU A 10 -3.35 -7.64 -0.08
C GLU A 10 -2.01 -8.22 0.33
N ASN A 11 -1.69 -8.09 1.63
CA ASN A 11 -0.51 -8.67 2.28
C ASN A 11 0.80 -8.44 1.49
N LEU A 12 0.95 -7.26 0.88
CA LEU A 12 2.09 -6.93 0.04
C LEU A 12 3.35 -6.84 0.90
N SER A 13 4.32 -7.70 0.61
CA SER A 13 5.64 -7.66 1.21
C SER A 13 6.70 -7.49 0.12
N HIS A 14 7.75 -6.73 0.42
CA HIS A 14 8.86 -6.53 -0.49
C HIS A 14 10.18 -6.33 0.25
N SER A 15 11.24 -6.95 -0.26
CA SER A 15 12.58 -6.90 0.33
C SER A 15 13.63 -6.58 -0.72
N TYR A 16 14.49 -5.62 -0.40
CA TYR A 16 15.73 -5.36 -1.14
C TYR A 16 16.89 -6.09 -0.46
N GLY A 17 17.19 -7.29 -0.96
CA GLY A 17 18.17 -8.18 -0.34
C GLY A 17 17.76 -8.56 1.08
N ARG A 18 18.55 -8.14 2.07
CA ARG A 18 18.27 -8.41 3.50
C ARG A 18 17.34 -7.39 4.16
N ARG A 19 17.04 -6.27 3.51
CA ARG A 19 16.17 -5.22 4.06
C ARG A 19 14.73 -5.46 3.62
N GLN A 20 13.84 -5.69 4.57
CA GLN A 20 12.40 -5.67 4.31
C GLN A 20 11.93 -4.22 4.24
N ALA A 21 11.42 -3.82 3.07
CA ALA A 21 10.91 -2.49 2.80
C ALA A 21 9.41 -2.42 3.10
N LEU A 22 8.64 -3.39 2.56
CA LEU A 22 7.21 -3.53 2.83
C LEU A 22 6.96 -4.83 3.60
N CYS A 23 6.10 -4.77 4.62
CA CYS A 23 5.72 -5.91 5.45
C CYS A 23 4.20 -6.02 5.50
N GLU A 24 3.66 -7.03 4.82
CA GLU A 24 2.24 -7.39 4.81
C GLU A 24 1.27 -6.21 4.65
N LEU A 25 1.59 -5.28 3.75
CA LEU A 25 0.78 -4.10 3.50
C LEU A 25 -0.52 -4.45 2.78
N SER A 26 -1.65 -4.17 3.41
CA SER A 26 -2.98 -4.24 2.81
C SER A 26 -3.61 -2.85 2.74
N LEU A 27 -4.15 -2.50 1.57
CA LEU A 27 -4.71 -1.17 1.27
C LEU A 27 -5.80 -1.28 0.22
N GLU A 28 -6.87 -0.50 0.37
CA GLU A 28 -7.86 -0.25 -0.67
C GLU A 28 -7.98 1.26 -0.90
N ILE A 29 -8.03 1.68 -2.17
CA ILE A 29 -8.32 3.07 -2.55
C ILE A 29 -9.51 3.04 -3.50
N LEU A 30 -10.56 3.78 -3.15
CA LEU A 30 -11.81 3.83 -3.91
C LEU A 30 -11.69 4.73 -5.15
N PRO A 31 -12.53 4.53 -6.18
CA PRO A 31 -12.57 5.42 -7.33
C PRO A 31 -12.83 6.89 -6.91
N GLY A 32 -11.94 7.79 -7.33
CA GLY A 32 -12.02 9.23 -7.01
C GLY A 32 -11.45 9.64 -5.65
N GLU A 33 -10.93 8.70 -4.87
CA GLU A 33 -10.28 8.99 -3.59
C GLU A 33 -8.86 9.55 -3.79
N ILE A 34 -8.51 10.59 -3.02
CA ILE A 34 -7.16 11.12 -2.93
C ILE A 34 -6.51 10.51 -1.69
N PHE A 35 -5.54 9.63 -1.91
CA PHE A 35 -4.78 8.96 -0.85
C PHE A 35 -3.32 9.43 -0.84
N VAL A 36 -2.75 9.67 0.34
CA VAL A 36 -1.36 10.10 0.52
C VAL A 36 -0.66 9.21 1.53
N PHE A 37 0.46 8.60 1.13
CA PHE A 37 1.41 8.03 2.08
C PHE A 37 2.28 9.15 2.66
N LEU A 38 2.36 9.21 3.99
CA LEU A 38 3.22 10.12 4.71
C LEU A 38 4.08 9.32 5.70
N GLY A 39 5.38 9.55 5.67
CA GLY A 39 6.33 8.87 6.55
C GLY A 39 7.73 9.45 6.45
N PRO A 40 8.62 9.06 7.37
CA PRO A 40 10.02 9.45 7.32
C PRO A 40 10.73 8.81 6.12
N ASN A 41 11.92 9.32 5.78
CA ASN A 41 12.75 8.74 4.72
C ASN A 41 13.03 7.25 5.00
N GLY A 42 12.60 6.39 4.07
CA GLY A 42 12.75 4.94 4.18
C GLY A 42 11.76 4.24 5.12
N GLY A 43 10.61 4.85 5.41
CA GLY A 43 9.52 4.28 6.23
C GLY A 43 8.73 3.14 5.57
N GLY A 44 9.04 2.84 4.31
CA GLY A 44 8.46 1.78 3.50
C GLY A 44 9.05 1.86 2.11
#